data_AF-A0AAV6C303-F1
#
_entry.id   AF-A0AAV6C303-F1
#
_cell.length_a   1.000
_cell.length_b   1.000
_cell.length_c   1.000
_cell.angle_alpha   90.00
_cell.angle_beta   90.00
_cell.angle_gamma   90.00
#
_symmetry.space_group_name_H-M   'P 1'
#
loop_
_entity.id
_entity.type
_entity.pdbx_description
1 polymer ?
#
loop_
_entity_poly.entity_id
_entity_poly.type
_entity_poly.pdbx_seq_one_letter_code
_entity_poly.pdbx_strand_id
1 'polypeptide(L)'
;MKEKSNSSVYVRPHVVRAIATRVLLVLFIAVAGAALGLLIPERRAEALVQRAPMFHDWSMRYTAYPRLGPMEAMQAASRDPRAFFEWHRRGWLGGFGGRDKDRGRRDLQRDWSINLGTGGTAATMYPAKFTFDVTAAPSCANDFVIFPVNAAGSSSQPNLVAFNNLYSGTAGATGVCNRTPTANDTGIAATVMWSYNVQGISGGGAVTTSPAISYDYINPAGPITGSKIAFVESAVGSPAHFHVLAWKSGDGVATNLQNVLSPLTINTFVSAQPVAGSGTATDLLLGSSTSGTDTLSSPFVDYLHDVAYVGNDLGTLYRIKDVFCTSNNPDCTVATKPAPSLDASWGSGGAISVCSGKLTGPILDFVTMNVFVGCSDGKLYSISQSGTIKSVTVGDGVASKTYGAIVDPPVVDGVNGFVYAVSGSAGGGANGVLVQATTTLSSSVAVPIGAGNQCNMHAPAFNNVYFTSPTTAGALIYVGGVTGTVSQPCSPGSSITGGDVFIYGVTFGAGGVMTSGAPGTSENAGGGPGAEWAPLLEFYNPTTPVDWLFVAALQSAQTNMASVNITGGWTWGTFVTEGLGPSGMTVDNDSSAAQAASIYFNALGENAACTNNTVLTDTGGCAVKLTQAGLQ
;
A
#
# COMPACT_ATOMS: atom_id res chain seq x y z
N MET A 1 -90.16 67.80 -23.50
CA MET A 1 -90.23 69.26 -23.74
C MET A 1 -89.27 69.93 -22.75
N LYS A 2 -88.31 70.74 -23.23
CA LYS A 2 -87.49 71.77 -22.55
C LYS A 2 -86.96 71.62 -21.10
N GLU A 3 -85.68 72.03 -20.99
CA GLU A 3 -84.97 72.76 -19.89
C GLU A 3 -84.53 72.10 -18.57
N LYS A 4 -83.22 72.31 -18.27
CA LYS A 4 -82.50 72.68 -17.02
C LYS A 4 -82.81 71.89 -15.73
N SER A 5 -81.87 71.53 -14.85
CA SER A 5 -80.77 72.30 -14.25
C SER A 5 -79.83 71.38 -13.44
N ASN A 6 -78.56 71.80 -13.31
CA ASN A 6 -77.48 71.28 -12.46
C ASN A 6 -77.82 71.11 -10.97
N SER A 7 -77.10 70.20 -10.28
CA SER A 7 -76.23 70.50 -9.11
C SER A 7 -75.40 69.28 -8.65
N SER A 8 -74.10 69.49 -8.50
CA SER A 8 -73.01 68.59 -8.05
C SER A 8 -73.04 68.41 -6.50
N VAL A 9 -72.45 67.40 -5.84
CA VAL A 9 -71.04 67.41 -5.33
C VAL A 9 -70.82 66.19 -4.37
N TYR A 10 -69.83 65.32 -4.69
CA TYR A 10 -68.73 64.76 -3.81
C TYR A 10 -69.08 63.85 -2.59
N VAL A 11 -68.38 62.78 -2.15
CA VAL A 11 -67.06 62.14 -2.36
C VAL A 11 -67.12 60.65 -1.97
N ARG A 12 -66.41 59.78 -2.70
CA ARG A 12 -65.97 58.43 -2.30
C ARG A 12 -64.63 58.52 -1.52
N PRO A 13 -64.34 57.66 -0.52
CA PRO A 13 -63.61 56.46 -0.92
C PRO A 13 -63.90 55.19 -0.11
N HIS A 14 -63.89 54.10 -0.86
CA HIS A 14 -63.91 52.71 -0.41
C HIS A 14 -62.64 52.34 0.37
N VAL A 15 -62.74 52.12 1.68
CA VAL A 15 -61.70 51.41 2.47
C VAL A 15 -62.35 50.62 3.61
N VAL A 16 -62.98 49.46 3.36
CA VAL A 16 -63.32 48.54 4.48
C VAL A 16 -63.21 47.05 4.14
N ARG A 17 -63.27 46.61 2.86
CA ARG A 17 -63.33 45.15 2.56
C ARG A 17 -62.01 44.41 2.33
N ALA A 18 -60.85 45.04 2.46
CA ALA A 18 -59.55 44.39 2.20
C ALA A 18 -58.76 43.95 3.45
N ILE A 19 -59.26 44.23 4.67
CA ILE A 19 -58.49 44.03 5.91
C ILE A 19 -58.78 42.66 6.57
N ALA A 20 -59.98 42.09 6.42
CA ALA A 20 -60.33 40.84 7.09
C ALA A 20 -59.61 39.60 6.53
N THR A 21 -59.26 39.58 5.24
CA THR A 21 -58.63 38.41 4.59
C THR A 21 -57.11 38.36 4.80
N ARG A 22 -56.46 39.48 5.14
CA ARG A 22 -55.00 39.52 5.39
C ARG A 22 -54.62 39.17 6.82
N VAL A 23 -55.50 39.36 7.81
CA VAL A 23 -55.20 39.03 9.21
C VAL A 23 -55.30 37.52 9.48
N LEU A 24 -56.22 36.80 8.83
CA LEU A 24 -56.33 35.34 9.00
C LEU A 24 -55.17 34.56 8.35
N LEU A 25 -54.61 35.05 7.24
CA LEU A 25 -53.50 34.39 6.55
C LEU A 25 -52.16 34.56 7.31
N VAL A 26 -51.97 35.71 7.97
CA VAL A 26 -50.74 35.98 8.76
C VAL A 26 -50.73 35.21 10.08
N LEU A 27 -51.88 34.98 10.73
CA LEU A 27 -51.94 34.14 11.94
C LEU A 27 -51.68 32.66 11.66
N PHE A 28 -52.13 32.13 10.51
CA PHE A 28 -51.85 30.73 10.14
C PHE A 28 -50.38 30.48 9.80
N ILE A 29 -49.69 31.46 9.18
CA ILE A 29 -48.27 31.36 8.87
C ILE A 29 -47.40 31.51 10.14
N ALA A 30 -47.81 32.34 11.11
CA ALA A 30 -47.08 32.51 12.37
C ALA A 30 -47.18 31.28 13.28
N VAL A 31 -48.34 30.59 13.34
CA VAL A 31 -48.50 29.38 14.17
C VAL A 31 -47.90 28.15 13.49
N ALA A 32 -47.92 28.05 12.16
CA ALA A 32 -47.20 26.99 11.44
C ALA A 32 -45.67 27.16 11.51
N GLY A 33 -45.17 28.41 11.55
CA GLY A 33 -43.75 28.71 11.75
C GLY A 33 -43.23 28.38 13.15
N ALA A 34 -44.07 28.55 14.19
CA ALA A 34 -43.72 28.20 15.57
C ALA A 34 -43.78 26.69 15.85
N ALA A 35 -44.63 25.94 15.16
CA ALA A 35 -44.73 24.48 15.31
C ALA A 35 -43.67 23.70 14.51
N LEU A 36 -43.12 24.26 13.42
CA LEU A 36 -41.99 23.67 12.69
C LEU A 36 -40.61 23.99 13.29
N GLY A 37 -40.54 24.95 14.22
CA GLY A 37 -39.32 25.34 14.94
C GLY A 37 -39.00 24.49 16.19
N LEU A 38 -39.78 23.45 16.47
CA LEU A 38 -39.66 22.62 17.68
C LEU A 38 -39.32 21.14 17.43
N LEU A 39 -38.93 20.76 16.21
CA LEU A 39 -38.50 19.40 15.87
C LEU A 39 -37.18 19.31 15.09
N ILE A 40 -36.44 20.42 14.98
CA ILE A 40 -35.06 20.37 14.52
C ILE A 40 -34.22 20.79 15.71
N PRO A 41 -33.50 19.88 16.40
CA PRO A 41 -32.41 20.36 17.23
C PRO A 41 -31.50 21.13 16.27
N GLU A 42 -31.38 22.45 16.48
CA GLU A 42 -30.23 23.21 16.02
C GLU A 42 -28.99 22.57 16.67
N ARG A 43 -28.55 21.44 16.11
CA ARG A 43 -27.12 21.19 16.04
C ARG A 43 -26.62 22.38 15.24
N ARG A 44 -26.02 23.34 15.93
CA ARG A 44 -24.86 24.00 15.36
C ARG A 44 -24.02 22.86 14.81
N ALA A 45 -24.07 22.67 13.49
CA ALA A 45 -23.01 21.97 12.81
C ALA A 45 -21.80 22.86 13.06
N GLU A 46 -21.07 22.59 14.15
CA GLU A 46 -19.63 22.55 13.98
C GLU A 46 -19.45 21.76 12.69
N ALA A 47 -18.95 22.43 11.64
CA ALA A 47 -18.44 21.71 10.51
C ALA A 47 -17.39 20.77 11.12
N LEU A 48 -17.79 19.52 11.38
CA LEU A 48 -16.85 18.44 11.63
C LEU A 48 -15.95 18.53 10.41
N VAL A 49 -14.74 19.04 10.61
CA VAL A 49 -13.67 18.86 9.64
C VAL A 49 -13.60 17.34 9.50
N GLN A 50 -14.16 16.83 8.40
CA GLN A 50 -14.27 15.41 8.18
C GLN A 50 -12.85 14.94 7.90
N ARG A 51 -12.24 14.34 8.92
CA ARG A 51 -10.89 13.78 8.85
C ARG A 51 -10.84 12.81 7.68
N ALA A 52 -9.79 12.91 6.87
CA ALA A 52 -9.57 12.04 5.72
C ALA A 52 -8.35 11.14 5.98
N PRO A 53 -8.51 10.04 6.73
CA PRO A 53 -7.42 9.11 6.96
C PRO A 53 -7.08 8.35 5.68
N MET A 54 -5.81 8.00 5.55
CA MET A 54 -5.29 7.24 4.42
C MET A 54 -4.24 6.26 4.93
N PHE A 55 -4.13 5.10 4.29
CA PHE A 55 -3.00 4.21 4.49
C PHE A 55 -2.23 4.05 3.19
N HIS A 56 -0.95 3.71 3.28
CA HIS A 56 -0.13 3.25 2.18
C HIS A 56 0.55 1.95 2.59
N ASP A 57 0.21 0.86 1.93
CA ASP A 57 0.77 -0.46 2.20
C ASP A 57 1.18 -1.15 0.89
N TRP A 58 1.71 -2.36 1.02
CA TRP A 58 2.19 -3.16 -0.11
C TRP A 58 1.16 -3.31 -1.23
N SER A 59 -0.14 -3.37 -0.90
CA SER A 59 -1.19 -3.77 -1.82
C SER A 59 -1.57 -2.68 -2.84
N MET A 60 -1.34 -1.41 -2.50
CA MET A 60 -1.57 -0.27 -3.39
C MET A 60 -0.74 -0.33 -4.67
N ARG A 61 0.43 -0.96 -4.58
CA ARG A 61 1.36 -1.06 -5.70
C ARG A 61 0.95 -2.11 -6.74
N TYR A 62 0.22 -3.12 -6.29
CA TYR A 62 -0.18 -4.26 -7.12
C TYR A 62 -1.61 -4.12 -7.66
N THR A 63 -2.26 -2.98 -7.39
CA THR A 63 -3.60 -2.64 -7.89
C THR A 63 -3.51 -1.34 -8.66
N ALA A 64 -3.83 -1.39 -9.96
CA ALA A 64 -3.83 -0.23 -10.83
C ALA A 64 -5.23 0.37 -10.90
N TYR A 65 -5.35 1.66 -10.58
CA TYR A 65 -6.60 2.43 -10.65
C TYR A 65 -6.49 3.56 -11.68
N PRO A 66 -6.60 3.25 -12.99
CA PRO A 66 -6.57 4.29 -14.03
C PRO A 66 -7.75 5.27 -13.87
N ARG A 67 -7.59 6.48 -14.39
CA ARG A 67 -8.60 7.55 -14.33
C ARG A 67 -9.79 7.27 -15.25
N LEU A 68 -9.55 6.54 -16.33
CA LEU A 68 -10.46 6.37 -17.44
C LEU A 68 -10.72 4.89 -17.65
N GLY A 69 -11.98 4.55 -17.90
CA GLY A 69 -12.42 3.19 -18.16
C GLY A 69 -13.94 3.14 -18.30
N PRO A 70 -14.51 1.96 -18.57
CA PRO A 70 -15.96 1.75 -18.56
C PRO A 70 -16.56 2.17 -17.22
N MET A 71 -17.70 2.84 -17.24
CA MET A 71 -18.33 3.40 -16.03
C MET A 71 -18.58 2.34 -14.95
N GLU A 72 -19.05 1.15 -15.35
CA GLU A 72 -19.30 0.03 -14.43
C GLU A 72 -18.00 -0.46 -13.77
N ALA A 73 -16.90 -0.50 -14.51
CA ALA A 73 -15.59 -0.90 -14.00
C ALA A 73 -15.02 0.16 -13.04
N MET A 74 -15.18 1.44 -13.36
CA MET A 74 -14.81 2.55 -12.46
C MET A 74 -15.63 2.52 -11.17
N GLN A 75 -16.93 2.23 -11.25
CA GLN A 75 -17.80 2.08 -10.09
C GLN A 75 -17.39 0.88 -9.24
N ALA A 76 -17.03 -0.24 -9.86
CA ALA A 76 -16.53 -1.42 -9.18
C ALA A 76 -15.19 -1.13 -8.48
N ALA A 77 -14.24 -0.48 -9.16
CA ALA A 77 -12.96 -0.06 -8.59
C ALA A 77 -13.13 0.90 -7.40
N SER A 78 -14.11 1.81 -7.45
CA SER A 78 -14.40 2.74 -6.35
C SER A 78 -14.88 2.06 -5.06
N ARG A 79 -15.20 0.77 -5.08
CA ARG A 79 -15.54 0.01 -3.87
C ARG A 79 -14.33 -0.24 -2.97
N ASP A 80 -13.14 -0.11 -3.53
CA ASP A 80 -11.90 -0.22 -2.81
C ASP A 80 -11.42 1.16 -2.34
N PRO A 81 -11.14 1.37 -1.04
CA PRO A 81 -10.57 2.63 -0.57
C PRO A 81 -9.25 3.01 -1.26
N ARG A 82 -8.46 2.02 -1.70
CA ARG A 82 -7.18 2.28 -2.39
C ARG A 82 -7.36 3.03 -3.71
N ALA A 83 -8.49 2.86 -4.39
CA ALA A 83 -8.80 3.63 -5.60
C ALA A 83 -8.87 5.13 -5.30
N PHE A 84 -9.56 5.52 -4.22
CA PHE A 84 -9.67 6.91 -3.81
C PHE A 84 -8.32 7.50 -3.40
N PHE A 85 -7.51 6.72 -2.68
CA PHE A 85 -6.18 7.13 -2.27
C PHE A 85 -5.26 7.38 -3.46
N GLU A 86 -5.27 6.49 -4.46
CA GLU A 86 -4.51 6.68 -5.69
C GLU A 86 -4.97 7.90 -6.49
N TRP A 87 -6.29 8.11 -6.62
CA TRP A 87 -6.83 9.28 -7.31
C TRP A 87 -6.55 10.59 -6.57
N HIS A 88 -6.53 10.56 -5.22
CA HIS A 88 -6.13 11.69 -4.40
C HIS A 88 -4.64 12.02 -4.61
N ARG A 89 -3.77 11.02 -4.47
CA ARG A 89 -2.31 11.14 -4.64
C ARG A 89 -1.92 11.70 -5.99
N ARG A 90 -2.61 11.29 -7.06
CA ARG A 90 -2.38 11.81 -8.42
C ARG A 90 -3.02 13.18 -8.68
N GLY A 91 -3.66 13.79 -7.68
CA GLY A 91 -4.22 15.13 -7.73
C GLY A 91 -5.58 15.25 -8.45
N TRP A 92 -6.30 14.14 -8.67
CA TRP A 92 -7.54 14.15 -9.46
C TRP A 92 -8.80 14.48 -8.66
N LEU A 93 -8.77 14.32 -7.34
CA LEU A 93 -9.85 14.67 -6.42
C LEU A 93 -9.73 16.11 -5.86
N GLY A 94 -8.73 16.87 -6.34
CA GLY A 94 -8.36 18.19 -5.83
C GLY A 94 -7.49 18.09 -4.58
N GLY A 95 -6.34 18.79 -4.59
CA GLY A 95 -5.36 18.81 -3.51
C GLY A 95 -4.48 20.07 -3.59
N PHE A 96 -4.00 20.52 -2.44
CA PHE A 96 -3.50 21.86 -2.15
C PHE A 96 -2.34 22.31 -3.04
N GLY A 97 -2.56 23.38 -3.81
CA GLY A 97 -1.51 24.11 -4.52
C GLY A 97 -0.70 24.98 -3.57
N GLY A 98 0.36 24.41 -3.00
CA GLY A 98 1.51 25.18 -2.53
C GLY A 98 2.46 25.40 -3.70
N ARG A 99 2.73 26.65 -4.08
CA ARG A 99 3.84 26.93 -5.01
C ARG A 99 5.13 26.75 -4.25
N ASP A 100 5.85 25.68 -4.53
CA ASP A 100 7.24 25.61 -4.10
C ASP A 100 8.11 26.52 -4.97
N LYS A 101 9.11 27.13 -4.33
CA LYS A 101 10.14 27.88 -5.06
C LYS A 101 11.24 26.89 -5.37
N ASP A 102 11.52 26.68 -6.66
CA ASP A 102 12.62 25.85 -7.17
C ASP A 102 13.85 25.87 -6.23
N ARG A 103 13.93 24.87 -5.35
CA ARG A 103 15.15 24.57 -4.63
C ARG A 103 15.88 23.59 -5.52
N GLY A 104 17.04 24.02 -6.04
CA GLY A 104 17.83 23.23 -6.99
C GLY A 104 18.07 21.79 -6.53
N ARG A 105 18.34 20.90 -7.50
CA ARG A 105 18.66 19.47 -7.32
C ARG A 105 19.36 19.23 -5.98
N ARG A 106 18.68 18.51 -5.08
CA ARG A 106 19.27 18.00 -3.85
C ARG A 106 19.01 16.49 -3.73
N ASP A 107 20.00 15.85 -3.14
CA ASP A 107 20.23 14.41 -3.13
C ASP A 107 19.20 13.65 -2.28
N LEU A 108 19.02 12.36 -2.56
CA LEU A 108 18.40 11.42 -1.61
C LEU A 108 19.28 11.37 -0.36
N GLN A 109 18.73 11.65 0.81
CA GLN A 109 19.49 11.70 2.06
C GLN A 109 18.73 11.02 3.20
N ARG A 110 19.45 10.17 3.94
CA ARG A 110 18.95 9.50 5.15
C ARG A 110 18.73 10.54 6.24
N ASP A 111 17.48 10.73 6.63
CA ASP A 111 17.13 11.61 7.74
C ASP A 111 17.29 10.92 9.07
N TRP A 112 16.79 9.69 9.13
CA TRP A 112 16.96 8.84 10.29
C TRP A 112 16.91 7.37 9.89
N SER A 113 17.53 6.57 10.73
CA SER A 113 17.46 5.12 10.70
C SER A 113 17.38 4.58 12.11
N ILE A 114 16.57 3.55 12.33
CA ILE A 114 16.40 2.90 13.63
C ILE A 114 16.60 1.40 13.47
N ASN A 115 17.44 0.82 14.33
CA ASN A 115 17.75 -0.60 14.32
C ASN A 115 16.52 -1.43 14.74
N LEU A 116 16.18 -2.43 13.94
CA LEU A 116 15.06 -3.35 14.16
C LEU A 116 15.44 -4.63 14.93
N GLY A 117 16.73 -4.78 15.25
CA GLY A 117 17.30 -5.89 16.00
C GLY A 117 18.08 -6.85 15.11
N THR A 118 17.83 -8.15 15.27
CA THR A 118 18.55 -9.21 14.56
C THR A 118 18.04 -9.47 13.14
N GLY A 119 16.99 -8.76 12.72
CA GLY A 119 16.44 -8.74 11.37
C GLY A 119 15.68 -7.45 11.11
N GLY A 120 15.14 -7.31 9.90
CA GLY A 120 14.29 -6.19 9.50
C GLY A 120 13.18 -6.64 8.58
N THR A 121 12.52 -5.72 7.88
CA THR A 121 11.54 -6.10 6.84
C THR A 121 12.24 -6.88 5.74
N ALA A 122 11.67 -8.04 5.37
CA ALA A 122 12.24 -8.91 4.36
C ALA A 122 12.39 -8.19 3.00
N ALA A 123 13.32 -8.68 2.17
CA ALA A 123 13.41 -8.24 0.79
C ALA A 123 12.05 -8.37 0.11
N THR A 124 11.70 -7.40 -0.75
CA THR A 124 10.41 -7.31 -1.47
C THR A 124 9.16 -7.17 -0.61
N MET A 125 9.28 -7.08 0.72
CA MET A 125 8.18 -6.78 1.64
C MET A 125 8.21 -5.32 2.07
N TYR A 126 7.06 -4.77 2.46
CA TYR A 126 6.88 -3.33 2.61
C TYR A 126 6.48 -2.98 4.04
N PRO A 127 6.97 -1.84 4.57
CA PRO A 127 6.33 -1.20 5.70
C PRO A 127 4.97 -0.61 5.30
N ALA A 128 4.06 -0.45 6.26
CA ALA A 128 2.75 0.16 6.04
C ALA A 128 2.64 1.50 6.77
N LYS A 129 2.30 2.57 6.05
CA LYS A 129 2.17 3.93 6.59
C LYS A 129 0.70 4.30 6.76
N PHE A 130 0.38 5.02 7.82
CA PHE A 130 -0.92 5.60 8.07
C PHE A 130 -0.82 7.12 8.22
N THR A 131 -1.66 7.83 7.48
CA THR A 131 -1.92 9.27 7.62
C THR A 131 -3.25 9.43 8.33
N PHE A 132 -3.26 10.14 9.44
CA PHE A 132 -4.45 10.35 10.23
C PHE A 132 -5.45 11.29 9.55
N ASP A 133 -4.96 12.32 8.88
CA ASP A 133 -5.78 13.27 8.13
C ASP A 133 -4.96 13.95 7.02
N VAL A 134 -5.17 13.53 5.77
CA VAL A 134 -4.48 14.10 4.60
C VAL A 134 -4.88 15.54 4.30
N THR A 135 -5.94 16.05 4.93
CA THR A 135 -6.40 17.43 4.75
C THR A 135 -5.82 18.40 5.80
N ALA A 136 -5.07 17.88 6.78
CA ALA A 136 -4.45 18.64 7.85
C ALA A 136 -2.93 18.71 7.69
N ALA A 137 -2.28 19.50 8.55
CA ALA A 137 -0.83 19.45 8.66
C ALA A 137 -0.39 18.07 9.17
N PRO A 138 0.78 17.56 8.74
CA PRO A 138 1.29 16.27 9.17
C PRO A 138 1.35 16.14 10.69
N SER A 139 0.88 15.01 11.21
CA SER A 139 0.74 14.77 12.65
C SER A 139 1.92 13.98 13.21
N CYS A 140 2.70 14.63 14.06
CA CYS A 140 3.80 13.98 14.77
C CYS A 140 3.34 12.84 15.71
N ALA A 141 2.11 12.91 16.22
CA ALA A 141 1.58 11.93 17.17
C ALA A 141 0.79 10.80 16.49
N ASN A 142 0.03 11.13 15.43
CA ASN A 142 -0.97 10.23 14.86
C ASN A 142 -0.57 9.62 13.52
N ASP A 143 0.36 10.23 12.79
CA ASP A 143 0.91 9.61 11.58
C ASP A 143 2.00 8.64 12.00
N PHE A 144 1.91 7.41 11.50
CA PHE A 144 2.82 6.34 11.90
C PHE A 144 3.14 5.41 10.74
N VAL A 145 4.25 4.69 10.87
CA VAL A 145 4.66 3.65 9.93
C VAL A 145 4.98 2.37 10.69
N ILE A 146 4.58 1.23 10.13
CA ILE A 146 4.75 -0.10 10.72
C ILE A 146 5.76 -0.87 9.90
N PHE A 147 6.72 -1.47 10.58
CA PHE A 147 7.70 -2.37 10.00
C PHE A 147 7.43 -3.81 10.48
N PRO A 148 7.12 -4.75 9.57
CA PRO A 148 7.24 -6.17 9.88
C PRO A 148 8.71 -6.53 10.04
N VAL A 149 9.03 -7.41 11.00
CA VAL A 149 10.40 -7.82 11.26
C VAL A 149 10.55 -9.32 10.98
N ASN A 150 11.37 -9.64 9.98
CA ASN A 150 11.74 -10.99 9.57
C ASN A 150 12.79 -11.59 10.53
N ALA A 151 12.44 -11.63 11.81
CA ALA A 151 13.19 -12.30 12.87
C ALA A 151 12.21 -12.90 13.87
N ALA A 152 12.55 -14.06 14.43
CA ALA A 152 11.73 -14.68 15.45
C ALA A 152 11.63 -13.77 16.67
N GLY A 153 10.39 -13.49 17.09
CA GLY A 153 10.12 -12.62 18.23
C GLY A 153 10.59 -13.22 19.55
N SER A 154 11.04 -12.36 20.47
CA SER A 154 11.43 -12.71 21.84
C SER A 154 11.22 -11.53 22.80
N SER A 155 11.60 -11.67 24.07
CA SER A 155 11.55 -10.56 25.03
C SER A 155 12.52 -9.41 24.71
N SER A 156 13.48 -9.61 23.81
CA SER A 156 14.42 -8.58 23.35
C SER A 156 14.45 -8.41 21.83
N GLN A 157 13.50 -8.98 21.11
CA GLN A 157 13.41 -8.88 19.64
C GLN A 157 11.93 -8.75 19.25
N PRO A 158 11.50 -7.60 18.69
CA PRO A 158 10.16 -7.52 18.13
C PRO A 158 10.05 -8.36 16.85
N ASN A 159 8.83 -8.77 16.54
CA ASN A 159 8.46 -9.22 15.20
C ASN A 159 7.55 -8.21 14.47
N LEU A 160 7.06 -7.17 15.17
CA LEU A 160 6.30 -6.07 14.59
C LEU A 160 6.53 -4.78 15.40
N VAL A 161 6.81 -3.66 14.72
CA VAL A 161 7.06 -2.36 15.37
C VAL A 161 6.43 -1.22 14.60
N ALA A 162 6.01 -0.16 15.30
CA ALA A 162 5.63 1.09 14.67
C ALA A 162 6.38 2.29 15.22
N PHE A 163 6.52 3.28 14.37
CA PHE A 163 7.13 4.57 14.69
C PHE A 163 6.16 5.71 14.42
N ASN A 164 6.22 6.76 15.23
CA ASN A 164 5.62 8.07 14.97
C ASN A 164 6.71 9.16 15.00
N ASN A 165 6.33 10.43 15.02
CA ASN A 165 7.24 11.56 14.80
C ASN A 165 8.02 11.42 13.48
N LEU A 166 7.35 10.90 12.44
CA LEU A 166 7.97 10.51 11.18
C LEU A 166 8.66 11.67 10.47
N TYR A 167 8.09 12.86 10.59
CA TYR A 167 8.55 14.10 9.95
C TYR A 167 9.69 14.79 10.72
N SER A 168 10.48 13.99 11.46
CA SER A 168 11.76 14.40 12.03
C SER A 168 12.87 14.23 11.01
N GLY A 169 13.94 15.00 11.15
CA GLY A 169 15.09 14.98 10.25
C GLY A 169 15.72 16.36 10.11
N THR A 170 16.92 16.40 9.55
CA THR A 170 17.62 17.65 9.26
C THR A 170 18.17 17.70 7.84
N ALA A 171 18.05 16.62 7.05
CA ALA A 171 18.50 16.62 5.68
C ALA A 171 17.58 17.51 4.84
N GLY A 172 18.13 18.46 4.08
CA GLY A 172 17.34 19.39 3.25
C GLY A 172 16.56 20.49 4.00
N ALA A 173 15.93 20.19 5.15
CA ALA A 173 15.20 21.13 6.01
C ALA A 173 15.03 20.61 7.45
N THR A 174 14.78 21.51 8.41
CA THR A 174 14.42 21.14 9.79
C THR A 174 13.01 20.53 9.81
N GLY A 175 12.91 19.27 10.24
CA GLY A 175 11.64 18.55 10.31
C GLY A 175 10.66 19.12 11.32
N VAL A 176 9.37 19.07 10.96
CA VAL A 176 8.28 19.58 11.80
C VAL A 176 8.09 18.78 13.09
N CYS A 177 8.59 17.54 13.14
CA CYS A 177 8.56 16.70 14.34
C CYS A 177 9.89 16.66 15.10
N ASN A 178 10.86 17.49 14.73
CA ASN A 178 12.08 17.62 15.52
C ASN A 178 11.74 18.09 16.93
N ARG A 179 12.21 17.32 17.91
CA ARG A 179 12.09 17.59 19.34
C ARG A 179 13.41 18.06 19.89
N THR A 180 13.37 18.62 21.10
CA THR A 180 14.61 18.86 21.84
C THR A 180 15.25 17.51 22.16
N PRO A 181 16.54 17.31 21.90
CA PRO A 181 17.24 16.08 22.28
C PRO A 181 17.07 15.80 23.76
N THR A 182 16.87 14.54 24.12
CA THR A 182 16.83 14.09 25.52
C THR A 182 18.16 13.42 25.87
N ALA A 183 18.34 13.03 27.14
CA ALA A 183 19.50 12.21 27.51
C ALA A 183 19.53 10.84 26.80
N ASN A 184 18.40 10.41 26.23
CA ASN A 184 18.20 9.05 25.72
C ASN A 184 17.95 9.00 24.20
N ASP A 185 17.70 10.14 23.54
CA ASP A 185 17.45 10.19 22.09
C ASP A 185 17.86 11.54 21.48
N THR A 186 18.12 11.52 20.17
CA THR A 186 18.68 12.66 19.43
C THR A 186 17.68 13.78 19.17
N GLY A 187 16.37 13.57 19.39
CA GLY A 187 15.33 14.54 19.06
C GLY A 187 15.09 14.77 17.56
N ILE A 188 15.90 14.20 16.67
CA ILE A 188 15.86 14.44 15.21
C ILE A 188 15.53 13.19 14.39
N ALA A 189 15.02 12.14 15.03
CA ALA A 189 14.54 10.92 14.39
C ALA A 189 13.14 10.56 14.90
N ALA A 190 12.49 9.62 14.20
CA ALA A 190 11.24 9.02 14.65
C ALA A 190 11.39 8.35 16.03
N THR A 191 10.26 8.03 16.64
CA THR A 191 10.22 7.34 17.95
C THR A 191 9.32 6.14 17.89
N VAL A 192 9.66 5.11 18.67
CA VAL A 192 8.83 3.92 18.85
C VAL A 192 7.49 4.35 19.40
N MET A 193 6.44 4.08 18.63
CA MET A 193 5.05 4.29 19.03
C MET A 193 4.54 3.08 19.82
N TRP A 194 4.89 1.89 19.35
CA TRP A 194 4.72 0.61 20.02
C TRP A 194 5.67 -0.43 19.43
N SER A 195 6.01 -1.46 20.21
CA SER A 195 6.86 -2.59 19.79
C SER A 195 6.30 -3.89 20.36
N TYR A 196 6.06 -4.89 19.51
CA TYR A 196 5.45 -6.16 19.91
C TYR A 196 6.28 -7.37 19.48
N ASN A 197 6.22 -8.40 20.33
CA ASN A 197 6.54 -9.78 20.00
C ASN A 197 5.22 -10.56 20.08
N VAL A 198 4.56 -10.75 18.93
CA VAL A 198 3.33 -11.53 18.86
C VAL A 198 3.70 -12.99 18.62
N GLN A 199 3.36 -13.86 19.57
CA GLN A 199 3.84 -15.23 19.64
C GLN A 199 2.66 -16.22 19.67
N GLY A 200 2.07 -16.47 18.51
CA GLY A 200 1.12 -17.56 18.26
C GLY A 200 1.83 -18.90 18.09
N ILE A 201 3.04 -18.86 17.52
CA ILE A 201 3.88 -20.05 17.34
C ILE A 201 4.75 -20.29 18.59
N SER A 202 4.67 -21.50 19.14
CA SER A 202 5.53 -21.94 20.24
C SER A 202 7.01 -21.84 19.84
N GLY A 203 7.82 -21.17 20.67
CA GLY A 203 9.24 -20.89 20.36
C GLY A 203 9.48 -19.60 19.58
N GLY A 204 8.43 -18.93 19.11
CA GLY A 204 8.51 -17.63 18.42
C GLY A 204 8.55 -17.76 16.90
N GLY A 205 7.79 -16.92 16.21
CA GLY A 205 7.82 -16.76 14.76
C GLY A 205 8.19 -15.35 14.32
N ALA A 206 8.49 -15.23 13.04
CA ALA A 206 8.81 -13.97 12.37
C ALA A 206 7.60 -13.44 11.60
N VAL A 207 7.52 -12.13 11.43
CA VAL A 207 6.59 -11.53 10.46
C VAL A 207 7.37 -11.33 9.16
N THR A 208 7.28 -12.33 8.30
CA THR A 208 8.05 -12.45 7.05
C THR A 208 7.42 -11.68 5.89
N THR A 209 6.15 -11.31 6.00
CA THR A 209 5.35 -10.64 4.95
C THR A 209 4.87 -9.25 5.39
N SER A 210 4.30 -8.50 4.46
CA SER A 210 3.88 -7.11 4.68
C SER A 210 2.54 -7.04 5.43
N PRO A 211 2.37 -6.15 6.42
CA PRO A 211 1.10 -5.99 7.13
C PRO A 211 0.08 -5.21 6.30
N ALA A 212 -1.20 -5.33 6.68
CA ALA A 212 -2.32 -4.50 6.20
C ALA A 212 -2.93 -3.71 7.36
N ILE A 213 -3.26 -2.44 7.11
CA ILE A 213 -3.83 -1.52 8.12
C ILE A 213 -5.35 -1.51 8.01
N SER A 214 -6.05 -1.52 9.14
CA SER A 214 -7.51 -1.45 9.15
C SER A 214 -8.04 -0.13 8.56
N TYR A 215 -9.10 -0.25 7.76
CA TYR A 215 -9.84 0.89 7.23
C TYR A 215 -11.32 0.58 7.16
N ASP A 216 -12.15 1.50 7.62
CA ASP A 216 -13.60 1.39 7.48
C ASP A 216 -14.08 2.27 6.32
N TYR A 217 -14.46 1.62 5.22
CA TYR A 217 -14.90 2.32 4.01
C TYR A 217 -16.16 3.17 4.21
N ILE A 218 -17.08 2.75 5.09
CA ILE A 218 -18.30 3.51 5.36
C ILE A 218 -18.04 4.65 6.34
N ASN A 219 -17.18 4.40 7.32
CA ASN A 219 -16.86 5.37 8.35
C ASN A 219 -15.34 5.59 8.41
N PRO A 220 -14.76 6.31 7.44
CA PRO A 220 -13.31 6.42 7.32
C PRO A 220 -12.68 7.04 8.56
N ALA A 221 -13.32 8.01 9.22
CA ALA A 221 -12.87 8.57 10.49
C ALA A 221 -13.27 7.74 11.73
N GLY A 222 -13.81 6.54 11.52
CA GLY A 222 -14.36 5.66 12.53
C GLY A 222 -13.29 5.02 13.43
N PRO A 223 -13.73 4.43 14.55
CA PRO A 223 -12.83 3.99 15.62
C PRO A 223 -11.91 2.83 15.24
N ILE A 224 -12.17 2.16 14.11
CA ILE A 224 -11.32 1.06 13.65
C ILE A 224 -10.27 1.50 12.62
N THR A 225 -10.40 2.65 11.97
CA THR A 225 -9.47 3.05 10.91
C THR A 225 -8.11 3.39 11.51
N GLY A 226 -7.05 2.77 11.00
CA GLY A 226 -5.68 2.90 11.51
C GLY A 226 -5.44 2.26 12.87
N SER A 227 -6.44 1.63 13.51
CA SER A 227 -6.33 1.16 14.89
C SER A 227 -6.00 -0.33 15.03
N LYS A 228 -5.99 -1.09 13.92
CA LYS A 228 -5.73 -2.54 13.92
C LYS A 228 -4.88 -2.95 12.72
N ILE A 229 -4.05 -3.97 12.92
CA ILE A 229 -3.09 -4.43 11.92
C ILE A 229 -3.32 -5.92 11.67
N ALA A 230 -3.49 -6.31 10.41
CA ALA A 230 -3.52 -7.71 9.98
C ALA A 230 -2.13 -8.11 9.45
N PHE A 231 -1.62 -9.26 9.88
CA PHE A 231 -0.30 -9.76 9.46
C PHE A 231 -0.20 -11.28 9.68
N VAL A 232 0.88 -11.88 9.17
CA VAL A 232 1.13 -13.31 9.28
C VAL A 232 2.42 -13.56 10.08
N GLU A 233 2.32 -14.39 11.12
CA GLU A 233 3.47 -14.94 11.84
C GLU A 233 3.83 -16.29 11.21
N SER A 234 5.12 -16.54 10.96
CA SER A 234 5.62 -17.77 10.36
C SER A 234 6.90 -18.27 11.03
N ALA A 235 7.01 -19.59 11.13
CA ALA A 235 8.22 -20.29 11.60
C ALA A 235 8.38 -21.61 10.84
N VAL A 236 9.61 -21.90 10.41
CA VAL A 236 9.92 -23.13 9.66
C VAL A 236 9.44 -24.36 10.45
N GLY A 237 8.74 -25.27 9.75
CA GLY A 237 8.19 -26.47 10.37
C GLY A 237 6.93 -26.23 11.21
N SER A 238 6.31 -25.05 11.11
CA SER A 238 5.00 -24.74 11.68
C SER A 238 4.04 -24.24 10.59
N PRO A 239 2.71 -24.43 10.75
CA PRO A 239 1.73 -23.67 9.98
C PRO A 239 1.87 -22.16 10.29
N ALA A 240 1.55 -21.32 9.30
CA ALA A 240 1.48 -19.88 9.48
C ALA A 240 0.27 -19.50 10.36
N HIS A 241 0.37 -18.39 11.08
CA HIS A 241 -0.69 -17.85 11.92
C HIS A 241 -1.09 -16.46 11.40
N PHE A 242 -2.38 -16.26 11.18
CA PHE A 242 -2.94 -14.96 10.83
C PHE A 242 -3.38 -14.24 12.11
N HIS A 243 -2.88 -13.01 12.29
CA HIS A 243 -3.19 -12.19 13.44
C HIS A 243 -3.91 -10.91 13.04
N VAL A 244 -4.81 -10.47 13.91
CA VAL A 244 -5.28 -9.08 13.92
C VAL A 244 -4.92 -8.49 15.28
N LEU A 245 -4.04 -7.50 15.29
CA LEU A 245 -3.59 -6.79 16.48
C LEU A 245 -4.33 -5.45 16.59
N ALA A 246 -4.96 -5.18 17.74
CA ALA A 246 -5.34 -3.82 18.10
C ALA A 246 -4.23 -3.21 18.95
N TRP A 247 -3.40 -2.39 18.33
CA TRP A 247 -2.22 -1.81 18.97
C TRP A 247 -2.62 -0.79 20.04
N LYS A 248 -1.69 -0.53 20.97
CA LYS A 248 -1.82 0.50 22.00
C LYS A 248 -0.53 1.31 22.09
N SER A 249 -0.65 2.63 21.95
CA SER A 249 0.49 3.54 22.05
C SER A 249 1.18 3.40 23.40
N GLY A 250 2.51 3.32 23.38
CA GLY A 250 3.34 3.16 24.58
C GLY A 250 3.68 1.72 24.95
N ASP A 251 3.04 0.72 24.34
CA ASP A 251 3.39 -0.68 24.59
C ASP A 251 4.78 -1.00 24.00
N GLY A 252 5.65 -1.63 24.79
CA GLY A 252 6.99 -2.00 24.35
C GLY A 252 7.93 -0.82 24.04
N VAL A 253 7.62 0.38 24.54
CA VAL A 253 8.48 1.57 24.38
C VAL A 253 9.53 1.60 25.48
N ALA A 254 10.81 1.59 25.09
CA ALA A 254 11.94 1.69 26.01
C ALA A 254 12.21 3.15 26.45
N THR A 255 13.08 3.32 27.46
CA THR A 255 13.55 4.64 27.91
C THR A 255 14.24 5.43 26.80
N ASN A 256 15.00 4.75 25.94
CA ASN A 256 15.45 5.28 24.67
C ASN A 256 14.31 5.11 23.66
N LEU A 257 13.73 6.22 23.21
CA LEU A 257 12.58 6.23 22.31
C LEU A 257 12.91 5.77 20.88
N GLN A 258 14.18 5.50 20.58
CA GLN A 258 14.66 4.93 19.31
C GLN A 258 15.08 3.47 19.47
N ASN A 259 14.80 2.82 20.61
CA ASN A 259 15.12 1.42 20.86
C ASN A 259 13.85 0.55 20.80
N VAL A 260 13.85 -0.43 19.90
CA VAL A 260 12.73 -1.37 19.71
C VAL A 260 12.85 -2.67 20.52
N LEU A 261 14.03 -2.93 21.11
CA LEU A 261 14.43 -4.21 21.72
C LEU A 261 13.86 -4.44 23.12
N SER A 262 12.73 -3.81 23.44
CA SER A 262 11.95 -4.08 24.65
C SER A 262 10.48 -4.31 24.30
N PRO A 263 10.19 -5.22 23.34
CA PRO A 263 8.82 -5.44 22.87
C PRO A 263 7.91 -5.95 23.99
N LEU A 264 6.64 -5.59 23.93
CA LEU A 264 5.61 -6.26 24.71
C LEU A 264 5.29 -7.62 24.07
N THR A 265 5.46 -8.70 24.82
CA THR A 265 5.12 -10.05 24.35
C THR A 265 3.61 -10.29 24.45
N ILE A 266 2.99 -10.70 23.35
CA ILE A 266 1.60 -11.18 23.28
C ILE A 266 1.65 -12.68 22.98
N ASN A 267 1.31 -13.49 23.98
CA ASN A 267 1.19 -14.96 23.86
C ASN A 267 -0.18 -15.48 24.33
N THR A 268 -1.11 -14.56 24.59
CA THR A 268 -2.50 -14.83 24.95
C THR A 268 -3.39 -14.06 24.00
N PHE A 269 -4.29 -14.77 23.33
CA PHE A 269 -5.12 -14.21 22.27
C PHE A 269 -6.58 -14.11 22.68
N VAL A 270 -7.24 -13.06 22.22
CA VAL A 270 -8.68 -12.88 22.46
C VAL A 270 -9.48 -13.70 21.45
N SER A 271 -10.63 -14.24 21.89
CA SER A 271 -11.55 -15.03 21.04
C SER A 271 -12.68 -14.20 20.40
N ALA A 272 -12.62 -12.88 20.57
CA ALA A 272 -13.50 -11.90 19.96
C ALA A 272 -12.65 -10.83 19.28
N GLN A 273 -13.28 -9.96 18.50
CA GLN A 273 -12.55 -8.91 17.83
C GLN A 273 -11.79 -8.02 18.83
N PRO A 274 -10.49 -7.75 18.63
CA PRO A 274 -9.72 -6.97 19.57
C PRO A 274 -10.19 -5.50 19.52
N VAL A 275 -10.28 -4.89 20.69
CA VAL A 275 -10.79 -3.52 20.87
C VAL A 275 -9.66 -2.54 20.55
N ALA A 276 -9.94 -1.49 19.77
CA ALA A 276 -8.96 -0.46 19.44
C ALA A 276 -8.26 0.10 20.70
N GLY A 277 -6.93 0.19 20.69
CA GLY A 277 -6.16 0.70 21.84
C GLY A 277 -5.97 -0.28 23.00
N SER A 278 -6.36 -1.55 22.87
CA SER A 278 -6.25 -2.54 23.96
C SER A 278 -4.86 -3.15 24.12
N GLY A 279 -4.06 -3.20 23.06
CA GLY A 279 -2.79 -3.95 23.05
C GLY A 279 -2.99 -5.47 22.97
N THR A 280 -4.14 -5.93 22.44
CA THR A 280 -4.49 -7.36 22.33
C THR A 280 -4.57 -7.80 20.88
N ALA A 281 -4.33 -9.09 20.61
CA ALA A 281 -4.45 -9.67 19.28
C ALA A 281 -5.35 -10.91 19.27
N THR A 282 -5.85 -11.26 18.08
CA THR A 282 -6.43 -12.57 17.76
C THR A 282 -5.37 -13.48 17.14
N ASP A 283 -5.65 -14.77 17.11
CA ASP A 283 -4.82 -15.77 16.45
C ASP A 283 -5.71 -16.72 15.65
N LEU A 284 -5.36 -16.93 14.38
CA LEU A 284 -6.01 -17.85 13.47
C LEU A 284 -4.95 -18.71 12.77
N LEU A 285 -4.96 -20.00 13.08
CA LEU A 285 -4.10 -20.98 12.42
C LEU A 285 -4.45 -21.13 10.93
N LEU A 286 -3.47 -20.99 10.05
CA LEU A 286 -3.63 -21.21 8.61
C LEU A 286 -3.16 -22.62 8.22
N GLY A 287 -4.14 -23.49 7.99
CA GLY A 287 -3.90 -24.89 7.62
C GLY A 287 -4.02 -25.86 8.80
N SER A 288 -4.19 -27.14 8.46
CA SER A 288 -4.41 -28.22 9.44
C SER A 288 -3.18 -29.10 9.67
N SER A 289 -2.10 -28.89 8.92
CA SER A 289 -0.86 -29.66 9.00
C SER A 289 0.12 -29.08 10.02
N THR A 290 1.04 -29.91 10.50
CA THR A 290 2.21 -29.49 11.29
C THR A 290 3.24 -28.68 10.48
N SER A 291 2.84 -28.12 9.33
CA SER A 291 3.69 -27.37 8.40
C SER A 291 2.83 -26.51 7.48
N GLY A 292 3.39 -25.41 7.00
CA GLY A 292 2.68 -24.49 6.10
C GLY A 292 3.06 -23.04 6.38
N THR A 293 4.36 -22.74 6.37
CA THR A 293 4.87 -21.38 6.53
C THR A 293 4.34 -20.46 5.44
N ASP A 294 4.36 -19.17 5.70
CA ASP A 294 4.22 -18.16 4.68
C ASP A 294 5.49 -17.30 4.65
N THR A 295 6.13 -17.23 3.48
CA THR A 295 7.32 -16.40 3.27
C THR A 295 7.14 -15.32 2.22
N LEU A 296 5.99 -15.26 1.53
CA LEU A 296 5.81 -14.40 0.34
C LEU A 296 4.39 -13.81 0.21
N SER A 297 3.41 -14.32 0.94
CA SER A 297 2.00 -14.03 0.73
C SER A 297 1.44 -13.05 1.76
N SER A 298 1.73 -11.77 1.56
CA SER A 298 1.14 -10.71 2.40
C SER A 298 -0.40 -10.73 2.33
N PRO A 299 -1.14 -10.53 3.44
CA PRO A 299 -2.60 -10.57 3.45
C PRO A 299 -3.20 -9.41 2.66
N PHE A 300 -4.07 -9.73 1.69
CA PHE A 300 -4.80 -8.73 0.91
C PHE A 300 -6.21 -8.59 1.45
N VAL A 301 -6.56 -7.39 1.90
CA VAL A 301 -7.85 -7.11 2.54
C VAL A 301 -8.83 -6.50 1.54
N ASP A 302 -10.00 -7.11 1.43
CA ASP A 302 -11.21 -6.51 0.88
C ASP A 302 -11.98 -5.82 2.01
N TYR A 303 -11.78 -4.50 2.12
CA TYR A 303 -12.41 -3.66 3.15
C TYR A 303 -13.93 -3.52 2.98
N LEU A 304 -14.49 -3.82 1.79
CA LEU A 304 -15.93 -3.74 1.57
C LEU A 304 -16.64 -4.97 2.14
N HIS A 305 -16.07 -6.15 1.98
CA HIS A 305 -16.66 -7.40 2.49
C HIS A 305 -16.06 -7.86 3.81
N ASP A 306 -15.04 -7.16 4.32
CA ASP A 306 -14.29 -7.50 5.54
C ASP A 306 -13.65 -8.89 5.48
N VAL A 307 -13.07 -9.18 4.32
CA VAL A 307 -12.45 -10.46 3.99
C VAL A 307 -10.98 -10.24 3.67
N ALA A 308 -10.12 -11.18 4.04
CA ALA A 308 -8.73 -11.22 3.62
C ALA A 308 -8.42 -12.48 2.82
N TYR A 309 -7.50 -12.35 1.87
CA TYR A 309 -6.91 -13.46 1.14
C TYR A 309 -5.43 -13.57 1.52
N VAL A 310 -4.97 -14.78 1.80
CA VAL A 310 -3.58 -15.06 2.18
C VAL A 310 -3.18 -16.45 1.70
N GLY A 311 -2.00 -16.56 1.07
CA GLY A 311 -1.43 -17.82 0.62
C GLY A 311 -0.44 -18.42 1.62
N ASN A 312 0.14 -19.56 1.28
CA ASN A 312 1.26 -20.13 2.01
C ASN A 312 2.30 -20.79 1.09
N ASP A 313 3.39 -21.26 1.69
CA ASP A 313 4.52 -21.89 1.01
C ASP A 313 4.20 -23.28 0.42
N LEU A 314 3.03 -23.84 0.76
CA LEU A 314 2.55 -25.13 0.26
C LEU A 314 1.58 -25.01 -0.91
N GLY A 315 1.27 -23.80 -1.35
CA GLY A 315 0.40 -23.59 -2.52
C GLY A 315 -1.07 -23.50 -2.17
N THR A 316 -1.40 -23.25 -0.90
CA THR A 316 -2.79 -23.12 -0.43
C THR A 316 -3.15 -21.65 -0.23
N LEU A 317 -4.27 -21.23 -0.80
CA LEU A 317 -4.85 -19.91 -0.65
C LEU A 317 -6.05 -19.97 0.31
N TYR A 318 -6.08 -19.10 1.30
CA TYR A 318 -7.11 -19.00 2.32
C TYR A 318 -7.97 -17.76 2.11
N ARG A 319 -9.25 -17.86 2.46
CA ARG A 319 -10.17 -16.73 2.60
C ARG A 319 -10.62 -16.63 4.06
N ILE A 320 -10.40 -15.47 4.65
CA ILE A 320 -10.65 -15.18 6.07
C ILE A 320 -11.71 -14.10 6.12
N LYS A 321 -12.74 -14.26 6.94
CA LYS A 321 -13.77 -13.24 7.17
C LYS A 321 -13.63 -12.61 8.56
N ASP A 322 -14.39 -11.53 8.79
CA ASP A 322 -14.44 -10.80 10.06
C ASP A 322 -13.08 -10.21 10.47
N VAL A 323 -12.29 -9.78 9.47
CA VAL A 323 -10.90 -9.38 9.65
C VAL A 323 -10.78 -8.16 10.57
N PHE A 324 -11.37 -7.04 10.18
CA PHE A 324 -11.33 -5.81 10.97
C PHE A 324 -12.65 -5.50 11.66
N CYS A 325 -13.72 -6.20 11.28
CA CYS A 325 -15.09 -5.95 11.73
C CYS A 325 -15.52 -4.51 11.43
N THR A 326 -15.43 -4.19 10.14
CA THR A 326 -15.87 -2.94 9.52
C THR A 326 -17.37 -2.70 9.70
N SER A 327 -17.79 -1.43 9.62
CA SER A 327 -19.20 -1.06 9.85
C SER A 327 -20.17 -1.62 8.80
N ASN A 328 -19.68 -2.08 7.64
CA ASN A 328 -20.47 -2.73 6.60
C ASN A 328 -20.67 -4.24 6.82
N ASN A 329 -19.90 -4.87 7.72
CA ASN A 329 -19.98 -6.30 7.94
C ASN A 329 -21.18 -6.63 8.85
N PRO A 330 -22.21 -7.34 8.35
CA PRO A 330 -23.39 -7.68 9.15
C PRO A 330 -23.06 -8.57 10.36
N ASP A 331 -22.04 -9.43 10.26
CA ASP A 331 -21.60 -10.32 11.35
C ASP A 331 -21.00 -9.52 12.52
N CYS A 332 -20.61 -8.25 12.28
CA CYS A 332 -19.98 -7.37 13.27
C CYS A 332 -20.96 -6.37 13.91
N THR A 333 -22.27 -6.54 13.71
CA THR A 333 -23.34 -5.72 14.32
C THR A 333 -23.80 -6.22 15.69
N VAL A 334 -23.32 -7.39 16.11
CA VAL A 334 -23.63 -8.02 17.40
C VAL A 334 -22.86 -7.38 18.56
N ALA A 335 -23.34 -7.59 19.80
CA ALA A 335 -22.72 -7.03 21.01
C ALA A 335 -21.26 -7.52 21.22
N THR A 336 -20.99 -8.78 20.88
CA THR A 336 -19.64 -9.36 20.90
C THR A 336 -19.20 -9.65 19.48
N LYS A 337 -18.42 -8.74 18.90
CA LYS A 337 -17.93 -8.86 17.52
C LYS A 337 -17.06 -10.14 17.35
N PRO A 338 -17.27 -10.93 16.30
CA PRO A 338 -16.51 -12.16 16.08
C PRO A 338 -15.02 -11.86 15.83
N ALA A 339 -14.15 -12.80 16.21
CA ALA A 339 -12.75 -12.78 15.79
C ALA A 339 -12.61 -13.27 14.33
N PRO A 340 -11.50 -12.96 13.64
CA PRO A 340 -11.24 -13.44 12.29
C PRO A 340 -11.31 -14.96 12.21
N SER A 341 -11.93 -15.50 11.16
CA SER A 341 -12.09 -16.95 10.97
C SER A 341 -12.09 -17.33 9.49
N LEU A 342 -11.76 -18.59 9.18
CA LEU A 342 -11.83 -19.10 7.81
C LEU A 342 -13.26 -19.06 7.29
N ASP A 343 -13.45 -18.49 6.10
CA ASP A 343 -14.75 -18.45 5.45
C ASP A 343 -15.05 -19.80 4.79
N ALA A 344 -15.70 -20.68 5.55
CA ALA A 344 -16.05 -22.03 5.11
C ALA A 344 -16.95 -22.09 3.86
N SER A 345 -17.53 -20.96 3.40
CA SER A 345 -18.28 -20.90 2.14
C SER A 345 -17.38 -20.88 0.89
N TRP A 346 -16.06 -20.73 1.05
CA TRP A 346 -15.10 -20.75 -0.05
C TRP A 346 -14.26 -22.01 -0.09
N GLY A 347 -14.13 -22.61 -1.27
CA GLY A 347 -13.31 -23.80 -1.45
C GLY A 347 -13.71 -24.92 -0.47
N SER A 348 -12.70 -25.57 0.11
CA SER A 348 -12.90 -26.59 1.14
C SER A 348 -12.56 -25.98 2.51
N GLY A 349 -13.57 -25.50 3.24
CA GLY A 349 -13.40 -24.97 4.59
C GLY A 349 -12.63 -23.64 4.66
N GLY A 350 -12.76 -22.80 3.63
CA GLY A 350 -12.06 -21.51 3.53
C GLY A 350 -10.67 -21.59 2.90
N ALA A 351 -10.33 -22.73 2.31
CA ALA A 351 -9.03 -22.97 1.69
C ALA A 351 -9.15 -23.60 0.29
N ILE A 352 -8.22 -23.24 -0.59
CA ILE A 352 -8.09 -23.76 -1.96
C ILE A 352 -6.63 -24.12 -2.22
N SER A 353 -6.36 -25.37 -2.63
CA SER A 353 -5.04 -25.76 -3.12
C SER A 353 -4.89 -25.29 -4.58
N VAL A 354 -3.95 -24.37 -4.80
CA VAL A 354 -3.74 -23.67 -6.07
C VAL A 354 -2.62 -24.33 -6.88
N CYS A 355 -1.48 -24.57 -6.25
CA CYS A 355 -0.30 -25.16 -6.89
C CYS A 355 0.51 -26.00 -5.87
N SER A 356 1.66 -26.52 -6.28
CA SER A 356 2.60 -27.23 -5.39
C SER A 356 3.86 -26.39 -5.18
N GLY A 357 3.76 -25.41 -4.28
CA GLY A 357 4.87 -24.53 -3.93
C GLY A 357 4.40 -23.16 -3.46
N LYS A 358 5.32 -22.21 -3.32
CA LYS A 358 5.03 -20.94 -2.65
C LYS A 358 4.09 -20.07 -3.47
N LEU A 359 3.07 -19.53 -2.80
CA LEU A 359 2.23 -18.47 -3.36
C LEU A 359 2.80 -17.10 -3.02
N THR A 360 2.71 -16.19 -3.98
CA THR A 360 2.91 -14.75 -3.76
C THR A 360 1.70 -14.13 -3.05
N GLY A 361 1.76 -12.85 -2.71
CA GLY A 361 0.59 -12.11 -2.20
C GLY A 361 -0.59 -12.17 -3.20
N PRO A 362 -1.81 -12.47 -2.76
CA PRO A 362 -2.99 -12.47 -3.62
C PRO A 362 -3.46 -11.04 -3.90
N ILE A 363 -4.05 -10.80 -5.07
CA ILE A 363 -4.67 -9.51 -5.42
C ILE A 363 -6.11 -9.75 -5.89
N LEU A 364 -7.08 -9.11 -5.25
CA LEU A 364 -8.47 -9.13 -5.69
C LEU A 364 -8.69 -8.10 -6.81
N ASP A 365 -9.27 -8.54 -7.92
CA ASP A 365 -9.87 -7.65 -8.91
C ASP A 365 -11.30 -7.31 -8.50
N PHE A 366 -11.58 -6.03 -8.22
CA PHE A 366 -12.93 -5.57 -7.83
C PHE A 366 -13.94 -5.56 -8.99
N VAL A 367 -13.48 -5.69 -10.23
CA VAL A 367 -14.37 -5.76 -11.41
C VAL A 367 -14.89 -7.18 -11.60
N THR A 368 -14.01 -8.18 -11.66
CA THR A 368 -14.42 -9.58 -11.85
C THR A 368 -14.65 -10.36 -10.55
N MET A 369 -14.25 -9.80 -9.40
CA MET A 369 -14.17 -10.46 -8.10
C MET A 369 -13.28 -11.72 -8.10
N ASN A 370 -12.36 -11.86 -9.06
CA ASN A 370 -11.38 -12.94 -9.03
C ASN A 370 -10.16 -12.55 -8.22
N VAL A 371 -9.56 -13.52 -7.55
CA VAL A 371 -8.29 -13.38 -6.84
C VAL A 371 -7.17 -13.89 -7.73
N PHE A 372 -6.16 -13.05 -7.97
CA PHE A 372 -4.98 -13.39 -8.75
C PHE A 372 -3.78 -13.66 -7.84
N VAL A 373 -3.02 -14.70 -8.15
CA VAL A 373 -1.84 -15.08 -7.38
C VAL A 373 -0.79 -15.73 -8.28
N GLY A 374 0.48 -15.37 -8.12
CA GLY A 374 1.60 -16.07 -8.74
C GLY A 374 2.08 -17.23 -7.87
N CYS A 375 2.62 -18.28 -8.49
CA CYS A 375 3.20 -19.42 -7.79
C CYS A 375 4.66 -19.69 -8.22
N SER A 376 5.39 -20.39 -7.36
CA SER A 376 6.75 -20.88 -7.63
C SER A 376 6.86 -21.85 -8.82
N ASP A 377 5.75 -22.36 -9.35
CA ASP A 377 5.71 -23.15 -10.58
C ASP A 377 5.77 -22.30 -11.87
N GLY A 378 5.85 -20.97 -11.74
CA GLY A 378 5.96 -20.04 -12.87
C GLY A 378 4.64 -19.72 -13.56
N LYS A 379 3.50 -20.01 -12.91
CA LYS A 379 2.17 -19.71 -13.43
C LYS A 379 1.47 -18.63 -12.61
N LEU A 380 0.71 -17.80 -13.33
CA LEU A 380 -0.27 -16.89 -12.78
C LEU A 380 -1.61 -17.62 -12.71
N TYR A 381 -2.24 -17.58 -11.53
CA TYR A 381 -3.53 -18.19 -11.25
C TYR A 381 -4.60 -17.12 -11.03
N SER A 382 -5.83 -17.46 -11.39
CA SER A 382 -7.05 -16.73 -11.07
C SER A 382 -8.00 -17.68 -10.35
N ILE A 383 -8.57 -17.25 -9.23
CA ILE A 383 -9.50 -18.01 -8.42
C ILE A 383 -10.80 -17.22 -8.29
N SER A 384 -11.92 -17.80 -8.70
CA SER A 384 -13.23 -17.15 -8.58
C SER A 384 -13.80 -17.21 -7.17
N GLN A 385 -14.85 -16.43 -6.92
CA GLN A 385 -15.61 -16.51 -5.66
C GLN A 385 -16.30 -17.88 -5.44
N SER A 386 -16.47 -18.68 -6.50
CA SER A 386 -16.92 -20.07 -6.42
C SER A 386 -15.77 -21.09 -6.27
N GLY A 387 -14.53 -20.61 -6.14
CA GLY A 387 -13.33 -21.44 -6.00
C GLY A 387 -12.83 -22.09 -7.30
N THR A 388 -13.28 -21.62 -8.47
CA THR A 388 -12.81 -22.12 -9.76
C THR A 388 -11.44 -21.54 -10.09
N ILE A 389 -10.49 -22.41 -10.44
CA ILE A 389 -9.10 -22.04 -10.73
C ILE A 389 -8.87 -22.01 -12.24
N LYS A 390 -8.22 -20.95 -12.72
CA LYS A 390 -7.63 -20.83 -14.06
C LYS A 390 -6.16 -20.47 -13.94
N SER A 391 -5.36 -20.76 -14.96
CA SER A 391 -3.96 -20.37 -14.98
C SER A 391 -3.45 -20.03 -16.37
N VAL A 392 -2.36 -19.25 -16.40
CA VAL A 392 -1.55 -18.98 -17.59
C VAL A 392 -0.07 -19.07 -17.20
N THR A 393 0.75 -19.62 -18.08
CA THR A 393 2.21 -19.68 -17.88
C THR A 393 2.81 -18.29 -18.06
N VAL A 394 3.67 -17.88 -17.13
CA VAL A 394 4.44 -16.63 -17.20
C VAL A 394 5.91 -16.94 -17.43
N GLY A 395 6.55 -17.63 -16.48
CA GLY A 395 7.93 -18.09 -16.60
C GLY A 395 8.07 -19.37 -17.41
N ASP A 396 8.99 -20.24 -17.01
CA ASP A 396 9.18 -21.55 -17.65
C ASP A 396 8.04 -22.55 -17.38
N GLY A 397 7.10 -22.23 -16.48
CA GLY A 397 5.91 -23.05 -16.20
C GLY A 397 6.20 -24.39 -15.50
N VAL A 398 7.40 -24.52 -14.90
CA VAL A 398 7.86 -25.68 -14.15
C VAL A 398 8.55 -25.25 -12.85
N ALA A 399 8.17 -25.87 -11.72
CA ALA A 399 8.69 -25.53 -10.39
C ALA A 399 10.19 -25.86 -10.18
N SER A 400 10.79 -26.67 -11.06
CA SER A 400 12.21 -27.05 -10.97
C SER A 400 13.18 -25.99 -11.50
N LYS A 401 12.69 -24.93 -12.14
CA LYS A 401 13.52 -23.85 -12.68
C LYS A 401 13.71 -22.76 -11.64
N THR A 402 14.95 -22.60 -11.18
CA THR A 402 15.34 -21.69 -10.09
C THR A 402 14.75 -20.28 -10.22
N TYR A 403 14.78 -19.69 -11.43
CA TYR A 403 14.29 -18.33 -11.70
C TYR A 403 13.03 -18.30 -12.56
N GLY A 404 12.40 -19.46 -12.80
CA GLY A 404 11.16 -19.57 -13.55
C GLY A 404 9.91 -19.30 -12.71
N ALA A 405 10.07 -19.12 -11.39
CA ALA A 405 9.01 -18.78 -10.45
C ALA A 405 8.48 -17.35 -10.68
N ILE A 406 7.25 -17.10 -10.19
CA ILE A 406 6.76 -15.75 -9.91
C ILE A 406 7.00 -15.50 -8.42
N VAL A 407 7.77 -14.46 -8.08
CA VAL A 407 8.21 -14.20 -6.70
C VAL A 407 7.55 -12.96 -6.06
N ASP A 408 6.92 -12.11 -6.87
CA ASP A 408 6.14 -10.97 -6.42
C ASP A 408 4.66 -11.12 -6.83
N PRO A 409 3.72 -10.50 -6.08
CA PRO A 409 2.32 -10.45 -6.48
C PRO A 409 2.11 -9.95 -7.92
N PRO A 410 1.10 -10.45 -8.64
CA PRO A 410 0.74 -9.89 -9.95
C PRO A 410 0.20 -8.47 -9.80
N VAL A 411 0.43 -7.60 -10.78
CA VAL A 411 -0.20 -6.28 -10.83
C VAL A 411 -1.53 -6.39 -11.56
N VAL A 412 -2.64 -5.97 -10.96
CA VAL A 412 -3.99 -6.10 -11.50
C VAL A 412 -4.54 -4.74 -11.90
N ASP A 413 -4.91 -4.61 -13.18
CA ASP A 413 -5.73 -3.51 -13.71
C ASP A 413 -7.10 -4.05 -14.09
N GLY A 414 -7.99 -4.13 -13.10
CA GLY A 414 -9.35 -4.60 -13.30
C GLY A 414 -10.16 -3.70 -14.24
N VAL A 415 -9.86 -2.39 -14.25
CA VAL A 415 -10.61 -1.39 -15.02
C VAL A 415 -10.39 -1.58 -16.52
N ASN A 416 -9.14 -1.82 -16.92
CA ASN A 416 -8.80 -2.13 -18.30
C ASN A 416 -8.88 -3.64 -18.61
N GLY A 417 -9.08 -4.49 -17.60
CA GLY A 417 -9.28 -5.93 -17.76
C GLY A 417 -8.00 -6.73 -17.97
N PHE A 418 -6.88 -6.27 -17.39
CA PHE A 418 -5.56 -6.90 -17.54
C PHE A 418 -4.90 -7.24 -16.20
N VAL A 419 -4.03 -8.25 -16.22
CA VAL A 419 -3.17 -8.66 -15.12
C VAL A 419 -1.75 -8.85 -15.64
N TYR A 420 -0.76 -8.40 -14.88
CA TYR A 420 0.64 -8.37 -15.26
C TYR A 420 1.47 -9.18 -14.27
N ALA A 421 2.40 -9.97 -14.79
CA ALA A 421 3.32 -10.75 -13.97
C ALA A 421 4.67 -10.86 -14.66
N VAL A 422 5.72 -11.05 -13.86
CA VAL A 422 7.10 -11.18 -14.34
C VAL A 422 7.71 -12.49 -13.86
N SER A 423 8.73 -12.95 -14.58
CA SER A 423 9.57 -14.07 -14.16
C SER A 423 10.98 -13.91 -14.71
N GLY A 424 11.99 -14.29 -13.92
CA GLY A 424 13.41 -14.20 -14.29
C GLY A 424 13.86 -15.20 -15.34
N SER A 425 12.99 -16.13 -15.75
CA SER A 425 13.28 -17.11 -16.79
C SER A 425 12.02 -17.52 -17.53
N ALA A 426 12.09 -17.41 -18.86
CA ALA A 426 11.12 -17.93 -19.80
C ALA A 426 11.80 -18.38 -21.10
N GLY A 427 11.03 -19.01 -21.99
CA GLY A 427 11.53 -19.47 -23.28
C GLY A 427 12.61 -20.55 -23.16
N GLY A 428 12.56 -21.37 -22.10
CA GLY A 428 13.58 -22.36 -21.80
C GLY A 428 14.84 -21.76 -21.20
N GLY A 429 14.78 -20.53 -20.67
CA GLY A 429 15.90 -19.83 -20.06
C GLY A 429 16.57 -18.76 -20.89
N ALA A 430 15.99 -18.40 -22.04
CA ALA A 430 16.61 -17.44 -22.96
C ALA A 430 16.55 -16.01 -22.44
N ASN A 431 15.44 -15.63 -21.80
CA ASN A 431 15.15 -14.27 -21.37
C ASN A 431 14.37 -14.26 -20.05
N GLY A 432 14.44 -13.16 -19.31
CA GLY A 432 13.39 -12.80 -18.36
C GLY A 432 12.13 -12.38 -19.11
N VAL A 433 10.98 -12.21 -18.45
CA VAL A 433 9.74 -11.91 -19.16
C VAL A 433 8.80 -11.04 -18.34
N LEU A 434 8.08 -10.15 -19.04
CA LEU A 434 6.87 -9.50 -18.58
C LEU A 434 5.69 -10.04 -19.39
N VAL A 435 4.66 -10.54 -18.71
CA VAL A 435 3.43 -11.05 -19.33
C VAL A 435 2.25 -10.20 -18.90
N GLN A 436 1.45 -9.80 -19.87
CA GLN A 436 0.10 -9.26 -19.67
C GLN A 436 -0.90 -10.33 -20.09
N ALA A 437 -1.85 -10.66 -19.21
CA ALA A 437 -2.98 -11.51 -19.50
C ALA A 437 -4.29 -10.74 -19.33
N THR A 438 -5.34 -11.17 -20.02
CA THR A 438 -6.71 -10.71 -19.71
C THR A 438 -7.11 -11.20 -18.32
N THR A 439 -7.97 -10.47 -17.59
CA THR A 439 -8.47 -10.91 -16.25
C THR A 439 -9.26 -12.23 -16.30
N THR A 440 -9.70 -12.67 -17.48
CA THR A 440 -10.29 -14.00 -17.70
C THR A 440 -9.26 -15.12 -17.90
N LEU A 441 -7.98 -14.76 -18.02
CA LEU A 441 -6.84 -15.59 -18.42
C LEU A 441 -7.06 -16.32 -19.77
N SER A 442 -7.85 -15.74 -20.68
CA SER A 442 -8.16 -16.36 -21.99
C SER A 442 -7.11 -16.07 -23.08
N SER A 443 -6.27 -15.06 -22.87
CA SER A 443 -5.21 -14.65 -23.78
C SER A 443 -4.13 -13.91 -23.02
N SER A 444 -2.91 -13.94 -23.54
CA SER A 444 -1.76 -13.22 -22.99
C SER A 444 -0.82 -12.73 -24.08
N VAL A 445 -0.05 -11.70 -23.73
CA VAL A 445 1.08 -11.17 -24.49
C VAL A 445 2.31 -11.22 -23.60
N ALA A 446 3.42 -11.71 -24.14
CA ALA A 446 4.71 -11.78 -23.47
C ALA A 446 5.74 -10.88 -24.16
N VAL A 447 6.54 -10.20 -23.35
CA VAL A 447 7.64 -9.35 -23.79
C VAL A 447 8.93 -9.86 -23.14
N PRO A 448 9.93 -10.34 -23.91
CA PRO A 448 11.23 -10.74 -23.38
C PRO A 448 11.99 -9.54 -22.78
N ILE A 449 12.54 -9.75 -21.59
CA ILE A 449 13.27 -8.76 -20.80
C ILE A 449 14.68 -9.30 -20.54
N GLY A 450 15.69 -8.68 -21.13
CA GLY A 450 17.09 -9.01 -20.90
C GLY A 450 17.44 -10.50 -21.07
N ALA A 451 18.49 -10.93 -20.39
CA ALA A 451 18.94 -12.32 -20.31
C ALA A 451 18.14 -13.10 -19.25
N GLY A 452 17.80 -14.35 -19.55
CA GLY A 452 17.07 -15.24 -18.65
C GLY A 452 17.99 -16.05 -17.74
N ASN A 453 17.42 -16.66 -16.70
CA ASN A 453 18.14 -17.48 -15.71
C ASN A 453 19.28 -16.75 -14.98
N GLN A 454 19.10 -15.46 -14.73
CA GLN A 454 20.14 -14.64 -14.08
C GLN A 454 19.82 -14.40 -12.60
N CYS A 455 18.68 -13.78 -12.30
CA CYS A 455 18.17 -13.53 -10.96
C CYS A 455 16.63 -13.60 -11.00
N ASN A 456 15.95 -13.46 -9.87
CA ASN A 456 14.51 -13.25 -9.94
C ASN A 456 14.19 -11.89 -10.56
N MET A 457 12.98 -11.77 -11.08
CA MET A 457 12.42 -10.52 -11.56
C MET A 457 11.29 -10.07 -10.65
N HIS A 458 11.23 -8.77 -10.44
CA HIS A 458 10.35 -8.14 -9.47
C HIS A 458 9.36 -7.21 -10.15
N ALA A 459 8.29 -6.91 -9.43
CA ALA A 459 7.08 -6.32 -9.98
C ALA A 459 7.35 -5.01 -10.74
N PRO A 460 6.73 -4.86 -11.92
CA PRO A 460 6.91 -3.68 -12.74
C PRO A 460 6.20 -2.44 -12.15
N ALA A 461 6.46 -1.28 -12.74
CA ALA A 461 5.77 -0.02 -12.43
C ALA A 461 5.29 0.70 -13.69
N PHE A 462 4.04 1.14 -13.70
CA PHE A 462 3.50 1.98 -14.77
C PHE A 462 3.97 3.42 -14.61
N ASN A 463 4.14 4.13 -15.73
CA ASN A 463 4.30 5.58 -15.70
C ASN A 463 2.95 6.29 -15.51
N ASN A 464 2.97 7.57 -15.13
CA ASN A 464 1.77 8.36 -14.89
C ASN A 464 0.86 8.49 -16.13
N VAL A 465 1.43 8.43 -17.34
CA VAL A 465 0.67 8.52 -18.59
C VAL A 465 -0.29 7.34 -18.75
N TYR A 466 0.09 6.13 -18.32
CA TYR A 466 -0.79 4.95 -18.34
C TYR A 466 -2.10 5.21 -17.59
N PHE A 467 -2.04 5.93 -16.47
CA PHE A 467 -3.21 6.17 -15.62
C PHE A 467 -4.07 7.35 -16.09
N THR A 468 -3.50 8.32 -16.81
CA THR A 468 -4.15 9.61 -17.11
C THR A 468 -4.63 9.73 -18.55
N SER A 469 -3.95 9.08 -19.50
CA SER A 469 -4.19 9.28 -20.93
C SER A 469 -5.41 8.51 -21.43
N PRO A 470 -6.26 9.11 -22.28
CA PRO A 470 -7.34 8.39 -22.96
C PRO A 470 -6.84 7.49 -24.10
N THR A 471 -5.55 7.55 -24.42
CA THR A 471 -4.90 6.73 -25.45
C THR A 471 -3.65 6.07 -24.89
N THR A 472 -3.15 5.04 -25.55
CA THR A 472 -1.91 4.36 -25.14
C THR A 472 -0.63 5.10 -25.53
N ALA A 473 -0.74 6.26 -26.20
CA ALA A 473 0.41 7.06 -26.57
C ALA A 473 1.18 7.52 -25.31
N GLY A 474 2.45 7.15 -25.23
CA GLY A 474 3.32 7.47 -24.10
C GLY A 474 3.10 6.64 -22.83
N ALA A 475 2.11 5.74 -22.81
CA ALA A 475 1.94 4.80 -21.71
C ALA A 475 3.08 3.77 -21.73
N LEU A 476 3.71 3.56 -20.58
CA LEU A 476 4.82 2.64 -20.40
C LEU A 476 4.65 1.85 -19.10
N ILE A 477 5.13 0.62 -19.13
CA ILE A 477 5.35 -0.20 -17.95
C ILE A 477 6.84 -0.56 -17.87
N TYR A 478 7.46 -0.21 -16.75
CA TYR A 478 8.89 -0.39 -16.51
C TYR A 478 9.18 -1.65 -15.72
N VAL A 479 10.24 -2.35 -16.10
CA VAL A 479 10.70 -3.57 -15.43
C VAL A 479 12.23 -3.64 -15.46
N GLY A 480 12.82 -4.06 -14.35
CA GLY A 480 14.26 -4.26 -14.24
C GLY A 480 14.70 -5.58 -14.88
N GLY A 481 15.87 -5.57 -15.51
CA GLY A 481 16.51 -6.78 -16.03
C GLY A 481 18.01 -6.62 -16.17
N VAL A 482 18.66 -7.63 -16.74
CA VAL A 482 20.12 -7.65 -16.96
C VAL A 482 20.46 -8.11 -18.37
N THR A 483 21.64 -7.74 -18.82
CA THR A 483 22.31 -8.40 -19.95
C THR A 483 23.56 -9.14 -19.45
N GLY A 484 24.12 -10.02 -20.27
CA GLY A 484 25.28 -10.82 -19.88
C GLY A 484 24.93 -11.94 -18.89
N THR A 485 25.91 -12.32 -18.07
CA THR A 485 25.79 -13.47 -17.15
C THR A 485 26.07 -13.04 -15.72
N VAL A 486 25.20 -13.43 -14.79
CA VAL A 486 25.33 -13.26 -13.33
C VAL A 486 25.88 -14.54 -12.72
N SER A 487 26.79 -14.42 -11.75
CA SER A 487 27.26 -15.56 -10.94
C SER A 487 26.10 -16.22 -10.19
N GLN A 488 26.01 -17.56 -10.24
CA GLN A 488 24.87 -18.31 -9.71
C GLN A 488 25.21 -19.05 -8.41
N PRO A 489 24.27 -19.14 -7.43
CA PRO A 489 22.98 -18.45 -7.40
C PRO A 489 23.15 -16.93 -7.22
N CYS A 490 22.21 -16.16 -7.77
CA CYS A 490 22.16 -14.72 -7.58
C CYS A 490 22.07 -14.42 -6.08
N SER A 491 23.00 -13.62 -5.60
CA SER A 491 23.32 -13.44 -4.18
C SER A 491 24.02 -12.09 -3.96
N PRO A 492 24.24 -11.64 -2.70
CA PRO A 492 24.76 -10.29 -2.45
C PRO A 492 26.17 -9.99 -2.95
N GLY A 493 26.95 -11.03 -3.26
CA GLY A 493 28.27 -10.90 -3.87
C GLY A 493 28.26 -11.10 -5.39
N SER A 494 27.09 -11.22 -6.01
CA SER A 494 26.99 -11.55 -7.43
C SER A 494 27.39 -10.38 -8.32
N SER A 495 28.14 -10.68 -9.37
CA SER A 495 28.57 -9.69 -10.36
C SER A 495 28.14 -10.10 -11.76
N ILE A 496 27.92 -9.08 -12.61
CA ILE A 496 27.58 -9.27 -14.02
C ILE A 496 28.88 -9.35 -14.83
N THR A 497 29.01 -10.38 -15.67
CA THR A 497 30.09 -10.53 -16.64
C THR A 497 29.55 -10.36 -18.05
N GLY A 498 30.15 -9.46 -18.82
CA GLY A 498 29.81 -9.24 -20.24
C GLY A 498 28.44 -8.58 -20.48
N GLY A 499 27.96 -7.80 -19.51
CA GLY A 499 26.69 -7.05 -19.60
C GLY A 499 26.52 -6.07 -18.44
N ASP A 500 25.34 -5.45 -18.37
CA ASP A 500 24.93 -4.43 -17.40
C ASP A 500 23.50 -4.68 -16.88
N VAL A 501 23.10 -3.98 -15.82
CA VAL A 501 21.69 -3.86 -15.41
C VAL A 501 20.95 -2.84 -16.28
N PHE A 502 19.68 -3.12 -16.58
CA PHE A 502 18.82 -2.29 -17.41
C PHE A 502 17.44 -2.09 -16.80
N ILE A 503 16.84 -0.94 -17.09
CA ILE A 503 15.40 -0.72 -16.93
C ILE A 503 14.78 -0.73 -18.33
N TYR A 504 13.83 -1.64 -18.54
CA TYR A 504 13.12 -1.78 -19.80
C TYR A 504 11.73 -1.15 -19.69
N GLY A 505 11.35 -0.35 -20.69
CA GLY A 505 10.01 0.22 -20.84
C GLY A 505 9.25 -0.48 -21.95
N VAL A 506 8.15 -1.13 -21.60
CA VAL A 506 7.26 -1.80 -22.54
C VAL A 506 6.11 -0.87 -22.90
N THR A 507 5.81 -0.77 -24.20
CA THR A 507 4.76 0.11 -24.74
C THR A 507 3.44 -0.62 -24.88
N PHE A 508 2.37 0.15 -25.05
CA PHE A 508 1.02 -0.35 -25.27
C PHE A 508 0.51 0.02 -26.66
N GLY A 509 -0.12 -0.95 -27.34
CA GLY A 509 -0.83 -0.78 -28.60
C GLY A 509 -2.31 -0.40 -28.40
N ALA A 510 -3.17 -0.75 -29.35
CA ALA A 510 -4.59 -0.47 -29.25
C ALA A 510 -5.25 -1.24 -28.09
N GLY A 511 -6.21 -0.61 -27.40
CA GLY A 511 -6.99 -1.25 -26.34
C GLY A 511 -6.20 -1.58 -25.07
N GLY A 512 -5.04 -0.96 -24.84
CA GLY A 512 -4.23 -1.20 -23.64
C GLY A 512 -3.44 -2.52 -23.67
N VAL A 513 -3.35 -3.18 -24.83
CA VAL A 513 -2.57 -4.42 -24.97
C VAL A 513 -1.08 -4.09 -25.12
N MET A 514 -0.19 -4.77 -24.40
CA MET A 514 1.27 -4.60 -24.56
C MET A 514 1.69 -4.89 -26.01
N THR A 515 2.65 -4.12 -26.51
CA THR A 515 3.29 -4.41 -27.80
C THR A 515 4.22 -5.61 -27.62
N SER A 516 3.98 -6.68 -28.37
CA SER A 516 4.83 -7.88 -28.34
C SER A 516 6.19 -7.64 -29.01
N GLY A 517 7.18 -8.46 -28.67
CA GLY A 517 8.54 -8.34 -29.21
C GLY A 517 9.48 -7.60 -28.25
N ALA A 518 10.44 -6.84 -28.76
CA ALA A 518 11.41 -6.14 -27.91
C ALA A 518 10.77 -4.99 -27.13
N PRO A 519 11.26 -4.67 -25.91
CA PRO A 519 10.84 -3.47 -25.18
C PRO A 519 11.00 -2.20 -26.03
N GLY A 520 10.06 -1.26 -25.88
CA GLY A 520 10.05 -0.04 -26.68
C GLY A 520 11.16 0.94 -26.30
N THR A 521 11.60 0.90 -25.04
CA THR A 521 12.75 1.68 -24.55
C THR A 521 13.58 0.84 -23.59
N SER A 522 14.86 1.13 -23.47
CA SER A 522 15.72 0.56 -22.44
C SER A 522 16.73 1.61 -21.97
N GLU A 523 16.99 1.65 -20.68
CA GLU A 523 17.99 2.50 -20.04
C GLU A 523 19.06 1.63 -19.37
N ASN A 524 20.33 1.88 -19.67
CA ASN A 524 21.45 1.22 -19.01
C ASN A 524 21.68 1.89 -17.65
N ALA A 525 21.52 1.13 -16.56
CA ALA A 525 21.73 1.60 -15.20
C ALA A 525 23.14 1.27 -14.65
N GLY A 526 24.01 0.69 -15.47
CA GLY A 526 25.44 0.42 -15.19
C GLY A 526 25.76 -1.04 -14.82
N GLY A 527 27.03 -1.31 -14.53
CA GLY A 527 27.59 -2.66 -14.31
C GLY A 527 28.00 -2.99 -12.87
N GLY A 528 27.23 -2.55 -11.87
CA GLY A 528 27.54 -2.80 -10.44
C GLY A 528 27.25 -4.24 -9.97
N PRO A 529 27.75 -4.67 -8.79
CA PRO A 529 27.54 -5.99 -8.18
C PRO A 529 26.13 -6.10 -7.55
N GLY A 530 25.09 -5.79 -8.32
CA GLY A 530 23.70 -5.87 -7.90
C GLY A 530 22.86 -6.16 -9.13
N ALA A 531 22.52 -7.42 -9.34
CA ALA A 531 21.87 -7.90 -10.57
C ALA A 531 20.37 -8.18 -10.40
N GLU A 532 19.93 -8.44 -9.16
CA GLU A 532 18.51 -8.61 -8.83
C GLU A 532 17.91 -7.23 -8.50
N TRP A 533 16.98 -6.77 -9.31
CA TRP A 533 16.29 -5.51 -9.05
C TRP A 533 15.30 -5.66 -7.89
N ALA A 534 15.27 -4.71 -6.97
CA ALA A 534 14.13 -4.57 -6.09
C ALA A 534 12.86 -4.22 -6.90
N PRO A 535 11.66 -4.46 -6.36
CA PRO A 535 10.44 -4.01 -7.00
C PRO A 535 10.51 -2.49 -7.29
N LEU A 536 10.34 -2.07 -8.55
CA LEU A 536 10.38 -0.66 -8.99
C LEU A 536 9.20 0.18 -8.48
N LEU A 537 9.41 1.39 -7.95
CA LEU A 537 8.31 2.20 -7.41
C LEU A 537 8.10 3.45 -8.27
N GLU A 538 6.92 3.62 -8.87
CA GLU A 538 6.53 4.89 -9.50
C GLU A 538 5.77 5.80 -8.52
N PHE A 539 6.08 7.08 -8.62
CA PHE A 539 5.41 8.14 -7.90
C PHE A 539 5.27 9.39 -8.78
N TYR A 540 4.04 9.72 -9.15
CA TYR A 540 3.73 11.02 -9.73
C TYR A 540 3.56 12.08 -8.64
N ASN A 541 4.37 13.14 -8.69
CA ASN A 541 4.23 14.30 -7.84
C ASN A 541 3.37 15.37 -8.55
N PRO A 542 2.09 15.58 -8.13
CA PRO A 542 1.24 16.60 -8.72
C PRO A 542 1.68 18.04 -8.36
N THR A 543 2.48 18.23 -7.31
CA THR A 543 2.98 19.55 -6.89
C THR A 543 4.08 20.06 -7.82
N THR A 544 5.00 19.17 -8.23
CA THR A 544 6.13 19.49 -9.13
C THR A 544 5.93 19.01 -10.58
N PRO A 545 4.70 18.67 -10.97
CA PRO A 545 4.36 17.77 -12.08
C PRO A 545 5.45 16.80 -12.59
N VAL A 546 6.15 16.09 -11.69
CA VAL A 546 7.21 15.13 -12.06
C VAL A 546 6.75 13.71 -11.82
N ASP A 547 6.96 12.85 -12.82
CA ASP A 547 6.84 11.39 -12.71
C ASP A 547 8.21 10.81 -12.28
N TRP A 548 8.26 10.25 -11.08
CA TRP A 548 9.46 9.67 -10.49
C TRP A 548 9.40 8.14 -10.50
N LEU A 549 10.49 7.51 -10.91
CA LEU A 549 10.74 6.08 -10.74
C LEU A 549 11.88 5.89 -9.74
N PHE A 550 11.58 5.22 -8.63
CA PHE A 550 12.59 4.75 -7.69
C PHE A 550 13.00 3.34 -8.07
N VAL A 551 14.31 3.15 -8.16
CA VAL A 551 14.91 1.91 -8.59
C VAL A 551 15.98 1.52 -7.60
N ALA A 552 16.08 0.22 -7.33
CA ALA A 552 17.08 -0.29 -6.43
C ALA A 552 17.51 -1.69 -6.82
N ALA A 553 18.74 -2.07 -6.47
CA ALA A 553 19.21 -3.44 -6.52
C ALA A 553 19.05 -4.07 -5.14
N LEU A 554 18.52 -5.28 -5.10
CA LEU A 554 18.61 -6.14 -3.93
C LEU A 554 20.00 -6.75 -3.89
N GLN A 555 20.44 -7.03 -2.67
CA GLN A 555 21.65 -7.80 -2.43
C GLN A 555 22.88 -7.14 -3.10
N SER A 556 23.15 -5.87 -2.81
CA SER A 556 24.29 -5.14 -3.36
C SER A 556 24.96 -4.24 -2.33
N ALA A 557 26.28 -4.38 -2.18
CA ALA A 557 27.12 -3.55 -1.30
C ALA A 557 27.63 -2.25 -1.95
N GLN A 558 27.13 -1.90 -3.13
CA GLN A 558 27.48 -0.66 -3.83
C GLN A 558 26.26 0.26 -3.92
N THR A 559 26.37 1.39 -4.61
CA THR A 559 25.21 2.26 -4.91
C THR A 559 24.08 1.42 -5.49
N ASN A 560 23.02 1.28 -4.70
CA ASN A 560 21.99 0.27 -4.89
C ASN A 560 20.59 0.87 -4.89
N MET A 561 20.46 2.19 -4.81
CA MET A 561 19.17 2.85 -4.88
C MET A 561 19.31 4.25 -5.50
N ALA A 562 18.35 4.62 -6.34
CA ALA A 562 18.29 5.93 -6.97
C ALA A 562 16.85 6.34 -7.31
N SER A 563 16.67 7.63 -7.54
CA SER A 563 15.46 8.19 -8.14
C SER A 563 15.73 8.60 -9.58
N VAL A 564 14.73 8.48 -10.43
CA VAL A 564 14.79 8.84 -11.85
C VAL A 564 13.54 9.63 -12.21
N ASN A 565 13.71 10.82 -12.77
CA ASN A 565 12.58 11.52 -13.40
C ASN A 565 12.35 10.88 -14.77
N ILE A 566 11.15 10.34 -14.98
CA ILE A 566 10.70 9.61 -16.18
C ILE A 566 9.67 10.39 -17.01
N THR A 567 9.36 11.65 -16.64
CA THR A 567 8.30 12.48 -17.27
C THR A 567 8.47 12.66 -18.78
N GLY A 568 9.72 12.73 -19.25
CA GLY A 568 10.06 12.95 -20.67
C GLY A 568 11.25 12.13 -21.15
N GLY A 569 11.58 11.03 -20.46
CA GLY A 569 12.80 10.25 -20.65
C GLY A 569 13.58 10.10 -19.35
N TRP A 570 14.78 9.55 -19.40
CA TRP A 570 15.56 9.16 -18.22
C TRP A 570 16.42 10.31 -17.71
N THR A 571 16.08 10.87 -16.54
CA THR A 571 16.94 11.83 -15.85
C THR A 571 17.25 11.33 -14.44
N TRP A 572 18.42 10.72 -14.28
CA TRP A 572 18.89 10.19 -13.00
C TRP A 572 19.13 11.30 -11.96
N GLY A 573 18.62 11.05 -10.77
CA GLY A 573 18.97 11.76 -9.55
C GLY A 573 20.25 11.21 -8.95
N THR A 574 20.41 11.38 -7.64
CA THR A 574 21.55 10.82 -6.91
C THR A 574 21.34 9.37 -6.57
N PHE A 575 22.46 8.66 -6.53
CA PHE A 575 22.54 7.30 -6.04
C PHE A 575 22.90 7.31 -4.57
N VAL A 576 22.25 6.44 -3.81
CA VAL A 576 22.59 6.13 -2.43
C VAL A 576 22.88 4.64 -2.33
N THR A 577 23.57 4.28 -1.26
CA THR A 577 23.65 2.90 -0.84
C THR A 577 22.81 2.79 0.42
N GLU A 578 22.04 1.72 0.56
CA GLU A 578 21.20 1.44 1.72
C GLU A 578 21.38 -0.02 2.14
N GLY A 579 22.38 -0.29 2.99
CA GLY A 579 22.77 -1.66 3.35
C GLY A 579 23.07 -2.49 2.10
N LEU A 580 22.46 -3.68 2.01
CA LEU A 580 22.47 -4.56 0.85
C LEU A 580 21.38 -4.22 -0.18
N GLY A 581 20.66 -3.13 0.01
CA GLY A 581 19.50 -2.76 -0.78
C GLY A 581 18.28 -2.58 0.11
N PRO A 582 17.25 -1.88 -0.37
CA PRO A 582 16.04 -1.65 0.39
C PRO A 582 15.13 -2.88 0.35
N SER A 583 14.27 -3.01 1.36
CA SER A 583 13.01 -3.75 1.23
C SER A 583 12.09 -3.06 0.20
N GLY A 584 10.83 -3.49 0.11
CA GLY A 584 9.81 -2.69 -0.53
C GLY A 584 9.74 -1.27 0.07
N MET A 585 9.55 -0.28 -0.81
CA MET A 585 9.48 1.14 -0.44
C MET A 585 8.03 1.63 -0.38
N THR A 586 7.71 2.39 0.66
CA THR A 586 6.40 3.04 0.88
C THR A 586 6.57 4.55 0.81
N VAL A 587 5.79 5.21 -0.05
CA VAL A 587 5.87 6.67 -0.24
C VAL A 587 4.91 7.40 0.67
N ASP A 588 5.37 8.48 1.26
CA ASP A 588 4.58 9.50 1.93
C ASP A 588 4.81 10.84 1.26
N ASN A 589 3.79 11.38 0.58
CA ASN A 589 3.88 12.69 -0.05
C ASN A 589 2.56 13.44 0.05
N ASP A 590 1.91 13.31 1.22
CA ASP A 590 0.59 13.90 1.46
C ASP A 590 0.68 15.40 1.84
N SER A 591 1.89 15.93 2.02
CA SER A 591 2.11 17.30 2.45
C SER A 591 3.41 17.88 1.93
N SER A 592 3.39 19.17 1.59
CA SER A 592 4.59 19.97 1.26
C SER A 592 5.30 20.52 2.50
N ALA A 593 4.89 20.14 3.71
CA ALA A 593 5.60 20.53 4.92
C ALA A 593 7.03 19.97 4.91
N ALA A 594 7.95 20.69 5.57
CA ALA A 594 9.32 20.23 5.68
C ALA A 594 9.35 18.80 6.25
N GLN A 595 10.08 17.92 5.56
CA GLN A 595 10.27 16.51 5.93
C GLN A 595 9.03 15.62 5.77
N ALA A 596 7.95 16.11 5.15
CA ALA A 596 6.70 15.36 4.94
C ALA A 596 6.58 14.65 3.58
N ALA A 597 7.51 14.92 2.66
CA ALA A 597 7.69 14.18 1.42
C ALA A 597 8.86 13.18 1.56
N SER A 598 8.54 11.92 1.84
CA SER A 598 9.50 10.90 2.27
C SER A 598 9.20 9.52 1.71
N ILE A 599 10.19 8.64 1.77
CA ILE A 599 10.03 7.21 1.52
C ILE A 599 10.53 6.42 2.74
N TYR A 600 9.78 5.37 3.07
CA TYR A 600 10.07 4.46 4.17
C TYR A 600 10.37 3.06 3.65
N PHE A 601 11.43 2.45 4.14
CA PHE A 601 11.84 1.09 3.80
C PHE A 601 12.80 0.56 4.87
N ASN A 602 13.08 -0.73 4.85
CA ASN A 602 14.15 -1.33 5.64
C ASN A 602 15.43 -1.41 4.79
N ALA A 603 16.55 -0.92 5.28
CA ALA A 603 17.85 -1.23 4.69
C ALA A 603 18.27 -2.65 5.10
N LEU A 604 18.46 -3.53 4.12
CA LEU A 604 18.73 -4.96 4.34
C LEU A 604 20.18 -5.18 4.77
N GLY A 605 20.43 -6.10 5.70
CA GLY A 605 21.78 -6.51 6.08
C GLY A 605 22.61 -5.36 6.69
N GLU A 606 22.00 -4.54 7.54
CA GLU A 606 22.69 -3.47 8.26
C GLU A 606 23.17 -3.90 9.64
N ASN A 607 24.20 -3.19 10.13
CA ASN A 607 24.71 -3.35 11.49
C ASN A 607 23.75 -2.75 12.52
N ALA A 608 23.99 -3.09 13.79
CA ALA A 608 23.17 -2.59 14.88
C ALA A 608 23.21 -1.06 15.10
N ALA A 609 24.16 -0.37 14.48
CA ALA A 609 24.30 1.08 14.55
C ALA A 609 23.54 1.80 13.41
N CYS A 610 23.03 1.08 12.42
CA CYS A 610 22.44 1.61 11.19
C CYS A 610 23.36 2.59 10.45
N THR A 611 24.65 2.26 10.38
CA THR A 611 25.68 3.11 9.75
C THR A 611 26.42 2.43 8.61
N ASN A 612 26.13 1.14 8.38
CA ASN A 612 26.92 0.32 7.48
C ASN A 612 26.24 0.16 6.14
N ASN A 613 26.96 0.56 5.09
CA ASN A 613 26.48 0.52 3.72
C ASN A 613 27.13 -0.56 2.86
N THR A 614 28.04 -1.35 3.42
CA THR A 614 28.97 -2.14 2.57
C THR A 614 29.29 -3.54 3.08
N VAL A 615 28.80 -3.97 4.26
CA VAL A 615 29.14 -5.30 4.81
C VAL A 615 28.05 -6.32 4.51
N LEU A 616 28.46 -7.43 3.89
CA LEU A 616 27.58 -8.51 3.42
C LEU A 616 27.19 -9.54 4.48
N THR A 617 27.73 -9.43 5.70
CA THR A 617 27.60 -10.47 6.75
C THR A 617 26.65 -10.09 7.86
N ASP A 618 26.19 -8.84 7.91
CA ASP A 618 25.26 -8.40 8.94
C ASP A 618 23.87 -8.98 8.63
N THR A 619 23.19 -9.49 9.65
CA THR A 619 21.85 -10.09 9.50
C THR A 619 20.73 -9.17 9.96
N GLY A 620 21.07 -7.99 10.49
CA GLY A 620 20.13 -7.01 11.00
C GLY A 620 19.37 -6.25 9.92
N GLY A 621 18.52 -5.33 10.36
CA GLY A 621 17.83 -4.40 9.46
C GLY A 621 17.55 -3.09 10.17
N CYS A 622 17.52 -2.02 9.38
CA CYS A 622 17.25 -0.68 9.88
C CYS A 622 16.02 -0.11 9.18
N ALA A 623 15.03 0.31 9.97
CA ALA A 623 13.94 1.14 9.47
C ALA A 623 14.53 2.49 9.06
N VAL A 624 14.38 2.86 7.79
CA VAL A 624 14.95 4.07 7.21
C VAL A 624 13.83 4.99 6.74
N LYS A 625 14.08 6.29 6.93
CA LYS A 625 13.41 7.35 6.20
C LYS A 625 14.43 8.08 5.32
N LEU A 626 14.09 8.22 4.04
CA LEU A 626 14.75 9.14 3.12
C LEU A 626 13.77 10.27 2.77
N THR A 627 14.13 11.53 3.04
CA THR A 627 13.43 12.69 2.46
C THR A 627 13.97 12.96 1.08
N GLN A 628 13.06 13.25 0.15
CA GLN A 628 13.44 13.77 -1.16
C GLN A 628 13.20 15.28 -1.17
N ALA A 629 14.26 16.07 -1.00
CA ALA A 629 14.15 17.53 -1.03
C ALA A 629 13.67 18.10 -2.39
N GLY A 630 13.59 17.26 -3.43
CA GLY A 630 12.97 17.57 -4.73
C GLY A 630 11.53 17.09 -4.93
N LEU A 631 10.91 16.48 -3.91
CA LEU A 631 9.46 16.23 -3.87
C LEU A 631 8.70 17.31 -3.09
N GLN A 632 9.38 18.06 -2.22
CA GLN A 632 8.79 19.13 -1.41
C GLN A 632 8.28 20.28 -2.28
#